data_AF-A0A953SN12-F1
#
_entry.id   AF-A0A953SN12-F1
#
_cell.length_a   1.000
_cell.length_b   1.000
_cell.length_c   1.000
_cell.angle_alpha   90.00
_cell.angle_beta   90.00
_cell.angle_gamma   90.00
#
_symmetry.space_group_name_H-M   'P 1'
#
loop_
_entity.id
_entity.type
_entity.pdbx_description
1 polymer ?
#
loop_
_entity_poly.entity_id
_entity_poly.type
_entity_poly.pdbx_seq_one_letter_code
_entity_poly.pdbx_strand_id
1 'polypeptide(L)'
;GYYVYQNAIEDWENKLDFGYNIERIRGSSSNNVFAVGHLGGIAHFNGVDWNTYEELKDRAISYYSTFVTENKVFIVGQEISNSKLLIGSK
;
A
#
# COMPACT_ATOMS: atom_id res chain seq x y z
N GLY A 1 -9.17 14.31 25.85
CA GLY A 1 -9.43 15.41 24.91
C GLY A 1 -8.98 14.96 23.55
N TYR A 2 -9.89 14.87 22.59
CA TYR A 2 -9.54 14.52 21.22
C TYR A 2 -9.29 15.81 20.46
N TYR A 3 -8.09 15.93 19.88
CA TYR A 3 -7.77 17.02 18.96
C TYR A 3 -8.34 16.65 17.59
N VAL A 4 -9.38 17.35 17.17
CA VAL A 4 -9.81 17.34 15.77
C VAL A 4 -8.98 18.42 15.08
N TYR A 5 -8.00 17.99 14.27
CA TYR A 5 -7.36 18.88 13.33
C TYR A 5 -8.28 19.02 12.13
N GLN A 6 -8.98 20.16 12.03
CA GLN A 6 -9.65 20.57 10.81
C GLN A 6 -8.63 21.41 10.02
N ASN A 7 -7.98 20.80 9.03
CA ASN A 7 -7.16 21.57 8.11
C ASN A 7 -8.10 22.44 7.27
N ALA A 8 -8.02 23.76 7.46
CA ALA A 8 -8.71 24.73 6.65
C ALA A 8 -8.02 24.73 5.28
N ILE A 9 -8.66 24.09 4.30
CA ILE A 9 -8.50 24.03 2.83
C ILE A 9 -8.70 22.56 2.46
N GLU A 10 -9.88 22.24 1.91
CA GLU A 10 -10.21 20.89 1.43
C GLU A 10 -9.48 20.63 0.08
N ASP A 11 -8.18 20.31 0.13
CA ASP A 11 -7.35 19.89 -1.03
C ASP A 11 -7.20 18.36 -1.08
N TRP A 12 -8.25 17.60 -0.71
CA TRP A 12 -8.20 16.15 -0.80
C TRP A 12 -8.28 15.72 -2.26
N GLU A 13 -7.17 15.21 -2.80
CA GLU A 13 -7.10 14.67 -4.16
C GLU A 13 -7.09 13.14 -4.14
N ASN A 14 -7.86 12.52 -5.04
CA ASN A 14 -7.74 11.09 -5.31
C ASN A 14 -6.49 10.84 -6.15
N LYS A 15 -5.44 10.28 -5.53
CA LYS A 15 -4.13 10.04 -6.17
C LYS A 15 -3.83 8.57 -6.47
N LEU A 16 -4.65 7.65 -5.97
CA LEU A 16 -4.44 6.22 -6.13
C LEU A 16 -5.80 5.53 -6.18
N ASP A 17 -6.11 4.96 -7.34
CA ASP A 17 -7.26 4.09 -7.53
C ASP A 17 -6.78 2.75 -8.08
N PHE A 18 -6.87 1.71 -7.26
CA PHE A 18 -6.57 0.35 -7.70
C PHE A 18 -7.72 -0.27 -8.50
N GLY A 19 -8.95 0.27 -8.40
CA GLY A 19 -10.17 -0.39 -8.84
C GLY A 19 -10.64 -1.51 -7.89
N TYR A 20 -10.02 -1.65 -6.71
CA TYR A 20 -10.33 -2.65 -5.69
C TYR A 20 -9.79 -2.21 -4.31
N ASN A 21 -10.19 -2.90 -3.25
CA ASN A 21 -9.92 -2.50 -1.87
C ASN A 21 -8.43 -2.48 -1.53
N ILE A 22 -8.01 -1.36 -0.91
CA ILE A 22 -6.74 -1.25 -0.18
C ILE A 22 -6.99 -1.74 1.25
N GLU A 23 -6.20 -2.71 1.68
CA GLU A 23 -6.34 -3.33 3.01
C GLU A 23 -5.36 -2.73 4.02
N ARG A 24 -4.20 -2.26 3.56
CA ARG A 24 -3.21 -1.64 4.44
C ARG A 24 -2.35 -0.60 3.76
N ILE A 25 -2.01 0.42 4.53
CA ILE A 25 -0.95 1.39 4.23
C ILE A 25 0.10 1.38 5.34
N ARG A 26 1.39 1.44 4.99
CA ARG A 26 2.50 1.58 5.93
C ARG A 26 3.64 2.33 5.27
N GLY A 27 4.34 3.18 6.03
CA GLY A 27 5.56 3.83 5.56
C GLY A 27 6.66 3.83 6.60
N SER A 28 7.89 4.02 6.14
CA SER A 28 9.06 4.26 6.98
C SER A 28 9.44 5.75 7.05
N SER A 29 9.00 6.55 6.08
CA SER A 29 9.24 8.00 5.97
C SER A 29 8.17 8.63 5.06
N SER A 30 8.13 9.97 5.00
CA SER A 30 7.16 10.70 4.15
C SER A 30 7.32 10.42 2.65
N ASN A 31 8.48 9.92 2.23
CA ASN A 31 8.81 9.55 0.85
C ASN A 31 8.99 8.03 0.64
N ASN A 32 8.50 7.23 1.59
CA ASN A 32 8.55 5.77 1.50
C ASN A 32 7.31 5.16 2.14
N VAL A 33 6.22 5.11 1.38
CA VAL A 33 4.93 4.57 1.84
C VAL A 33 4.44 3.52 0.84
N PHE A 34 4.04 2.36 1.35
CA PHE A 34 3.42 1.30 0.56
C PHE A 34 1.95 1.16 0.92
N ALA A 35 1.13 0.96 -0.11
CA ALA A 35 -0.27 0.55 0.00
C ALA A 35 -0.41 -0.84 -0.63
N VAL A 36 -1.14 -1.74 0.05
CA VAL A 36 -1.40 -3.10 -0.42
C VAL A 36 -2.87 -3.47 -0.27
N GLY A 37 -3.34 -4.39 -1.10
CA GLY A 37 -4.74 -4.81 -1.06
C GLY A 37 -5.08 -6.02 -1.92
N HIS A 38 -6.34 -6.07 -2.33
CA HIS A 38 -6.90 -7.17 -3.12
C HIS A 38 -6.30 -7.23 -4.53
N LEU A 39 -6.55 -8.34 -5.24
CA LEU A 39 -6.11 -8.59 -6.62
C LEU A 39 -4.61 -8.32 -6.87
N GLY A 40 -3.77 -8.61 -5.87
CA GLY A 40 -2.33 -8.35 -5.91
C GLY A 40 -1.94 -6.87 -5.91
N GLY A 41 -2.82 -5.97 -5.46
CA GLY A 41 -2.54 -4.54 -5.38
C GLY A 41 -1.34 -4.22 -4.51
N ILE A 42 -0.33 -3.60 -5.12
CA ILE A 42 0.82 -3.01 -4.44
C ILE A 42 1.11 -1.67 -5.12
N ALA A 43 1.27 -0.61 -4.32
CA ALA A 43 1.73 0.69 -4.78
C ALA A 43 2.72 1.30 -3.78
N HIS A 44 3.66 2.09 -4.29
CA HIS A 44 4.68 2.77 -3.52
C HIS A 44 4.70 4.27 -3.81
N PHE A 45 4.48 5.06 -2.78
CA PHE A 45 4.66 6.50 -2.80
C PHE A 45 6.12 6.86 -2.51
N ASN A 46 6.75 7.53 -3.47
CA ASN A 46 8.16 7.90 -3.41
C ASN A 46 8.39 9.33 -2.88
N GLY A 47 7.36 10.00 -2.37
CA GLY A 47 7.42 11.40 -1.94
C GLY A 47 6.88 12.39 -2.98
N VAL A 48 6.66 11.95 -4.21
CA VAL A 48 6.11 12.76 -5.30
C VAL A 48 4.82 12.13 -5.81
N ASP A 49 4.88 10.86 -6.22
CA ASP A 49 3.76 10.13 -6.83
C ASP A 49 3.69 8.68 -6.35
N TRP A 50 2.54 8.06 -6.59
CA TRP A 50 2.31 6.62 -6.39
C TRP A 50 2.71 5.83 -7.64
N ASN A 51 3.58 4.83 -7.48
CA ASN A 51 3.92 3.87 -8.52
C ASN A 51 3.25 2.54 -8.22
N THR A 52 2.46 2.00 -9.16
CA THR A 52 1.81 0.69 -9.02
C THR A 52 2.69 -0.41 -9.63
N TYR A 53 2.69 -1.59 -9.00
CA TYR A 53 3.40 -2.77 -9.48
C TYR A 53 2.43 -3.67 -10.25
N GLU A 54 2.13 -3.30 -11.49
CA GLU A 54 1.14 -3.96 -12.34
C GLU A 54 1.50 -5.43 -12.62
N GLU A 55 2.78 -5.75 -12.69
CA GLU A 55 3.30 -7.10 -12.93
C GLU A 55 3.04 -8.07 -11.77
N LEU A 56 2.69 -7.56 -10.59
CA LEU A 56 2.36 -8.35 -9.41
C LEU A 56 0.85 -8.51 -9.18
N LYS A 57 0.02 -7.86 -10.00
CA LYS A 57 -1.43 -7.99 -9.91
C LYS A 57 -1.86 -9.39 -10.30
N ASP A 58 -2.70 -9.98 -9.44
CA ASP A 58 -3.29 -11.28 -9.66
C ASP A 58 -4.60 -11.39 -8.89
N ARG A 59 -5.68 -11.76 -9.58
CA ARG A 59 -7.01 -11.89 -8.99
C ARG A 59 -7.10 -12.96 -7.91
N ALA A 60 -6.18 -13.91 -7.90
CA ALA A 60 -6.07 -14.94 -6.88
C ALA A 60 -5.49 -14.44 -5.55
N ILE A 61 -4.89 -13.24 -5.53
CA ILE A 61 -4.07 -12.76 -4.41
C ILE A 61 -4.76 -11.61 -3.67
N SER A 62 -4.77 -11.68 -2.34
CA SER A 62 -5.12 -10.56 -1.47
C SER A 62 -4.03 -10.36 -0.43
N TYR A 63 -3.52 -9.13 -0.34
CA TYR A 63 -2.56 -8.73 0.68
C TYR A 63 -3.25 -8.03 1.84
N TYR A 64 -2.96 -8.46 3.06
CA TYR A 64 -3.66 -8.01 4.28
C TYR A 64 -2.77 -7.16 5.19
N SER A 65 -1.45 -7.34 5.09
CA SER A 65 -0.52 -6.57 5.89
C SER A 65 0.80 -6.32 5.19
N THR A 66 1.47 -5.25 5.63
CA THR A 66 2.76 -4.83 5.14
C THR A 66 3.59 -4.21 6.27
N PHE A 67 4.89 -4.45 6.23
CA PHE A 67 5.90 -3.81 7.05
C PHE A 67 6.98 -3.22 6.14
N VAL A 68 7.40 -1.98 6.43
CA VAL A 68 8.30 -1.20 5.58
C VAL A 68 9.46 -0.70 6.42
N THR A 69 10.68 -0.98 5.97
CA THR A 69 11.92 -0.36 6.45
C THR A 69 12.40 0.65 5.41
N GLU A 70 13.57 1.26 5.64
CA GLU A 70 14.20 2.15 4.66
C GLU A 70 14.44 1.47 3.30
N ASN A 71 14.81 0.18 3.29
CA ASN A 71 15.26 -0.54 2.10
C ASN A 71 14.51 -1.84 1.80
N LYS A 72 13.54 -2.23 2.63
CA LYS A 72 12.77 -3.45 2.44
C LYS A 72 11.30 -3.23 2.67
N VAL A 73 10.51 -4.01 1.94
CA VAL A 73 9.08 -4.16 2.17
C VAL A 73 8.76 -5.63 2.32
N PHE A 74 7.97 -5.96 3.34
CA PHE A 74 7.46 -7.29 3.60
C PHE A 74 5.94 -7.22 3.49
N ILE A 75 5.34 -8.06 2.66
CA ILE A 75 3.90 -8.07 2.42
C ILE A 75 3.39 -9.47 2.63
N VAL A 76 2.37 -9.61 3.48
CA VAL A 76 1.73 -10.90 3.77
C VAL A 76 0.28 -10.88 3.36
N GLY A 77 -0.17 -12.02 2.89
CA GLY A 77 -1.52 -12.20 2.38
C GLY A 77 -1.81 -13.65 2.07
N GLN A 78 -2.73 -13.87 1.16
CA GLN A 78 -3.05 -15.19 0.64
C GLN A 78 -3.08 -15.20 -0.89
N GLU A 79 -2.87 -16.37 -1.45
CA GLU A 79 -3.15 -16.74 -2.83
C GLU A 79 -4.12 -17.93 -2.81
N ILE A 80 -5.40 -17.65 -3.02
CA ILE A 80 -6.54 -18.58 -2.88
C ILE A 80 -6.51 -19.37 -1.57
N SER A 81 -5.80 -20.51 -1.53
CA SER A 81 -5.74 -21.44 -0.40
C SER A 81 -4.41 -21.40 0.35
N ASN A 82 -3.42 -20.66 -0.14
CA ASN A 82 -2.08 -20.61 0.44
C ASN A 82 -1.77 -19.26 1.06
N SER A 83 -1.07 -19.25 2.18
CA SER A 83 -0.44 -18.03 2.68
C SER A 83 0.68 -17.58 1.74
N LYS A 84 0.81 -16.27 1.53
CA LYS A 84 1.85 -15.67 0.67
C LYS A 84 2.64 -14.62 1.44
N LEU A 85 3.96 -14.66 1.26
CA LEU A 85 4.90 -13.63 1.70
C LEU A 85 5.64 -13.12 0.47
N LEU A 86 5.62 -11.81 0.27
CA LEU A 86 6.45 -11.12 -0.70
C LEU A 86 7.48 -10.27 0.05
N ILE A 87 8.72 -10.28 -0.41
CA ILE A 87 9.79 -9.43 0.09
C ILE A 87 10.34 -8.65 -1.10
N GLY A 88 10.23 -7.33 -1.02
CA GLY A 88 10.81 -6.42 -2.00
C GLY A 88 11.96 -5.63 -1.40
N SER A 89 12.86 -5.20 -2.27
CA SER A 89 13.83 -4.14 -1.99
C SER A 89 13.41 -2.89 -2.73
N LYS A 90 13.55 -1.73 -2.06
CA LYS A 90 13.38 -0.42 -2.69
C LYS A 90 14.65 -0.03 -3.44
#